data_AF-A0A521L7F5-F1
#
_entry.id   AF-A0A521L7F5-F1
#
_cell.length_a   1.000
_cell.length_b   1.000
_cell.length_c   1.000
_cell.angle_alpha   90.00
_cell.angle_beta   90.00
_cell.angle_gamma   90.00
#
_symmetry.space_group_name_H-M   'P 1'
#
loop_
_entity.id
_entity.type
_entity.pdbx_description
1 polymer ?
#
loop_
_entity_poly.entity_id
_entity_poly.type
_entity_poly.pdbx_seq_one_letter_code
_entity_poly.pdbx_strand_id
1 'polypeptide(L)'
;MQAKLSEVKTELRRRLHDPIPEVGTWLRSVVGGHLRYYGVPMNSPALSMFRFQVGWLWHRALSRRSHMGRVLWDRMRRLIERWLPPVRICHPYPLRRLGVIT
;
A
#
# COMPACT_ATOMS: atom_id res chain seq x y z
N MET A 1 9.22 -1.49 8.40
CA MET A 1 8.41 -1.88 7.21
C MET A 1 7.75 -3.25 7.36
N GLN A 2 8.52 -4.30 7.71
CA GLN A 2 8.01 -5.68 7.75
C GLN A 2 6.77 -5.88 8.63
N ALA A 3 6.72 -5.30 9.83
CA ALA A 3 5.56 -5.41 10.72
C ALA A 3 4.24 -4.93 10.05
N LYS A 4 4.28 -3.78 9.36
CA LYS A 4 3.11 -3.23 8.66
C LYS A 4 2.70 -4.11 7.47
N LEU A 5 3.66 -4.69 6.76
CA LEU A 5 3.36 -5.63 5.66
C LEU A 5 2.75 -6.93 6.16
N SER A 6 3.21 -7.44 7.29
CA SER A 6 2.62 -8.62 7.94
C SER A 6 1.18 -8.35 8.39
N GLU A 7 0.90 -7.17 8.93
CA GLU A 7 -0.46 -6.74 9.27
C GLU A 7 -1.35 -6.67 8.02
N VAL A 8 -0.88 -6.00 6.96
CA VAL A 8 -1.60 -5.92 5.67
C VAL A 8 -1.85 -7.30 5.08
N LYS A 9 -0.87 -8.21 5.15
CA LYS A 9 -1.02 -9.59 4.68
C LYS A 9 -2.09 -10.36 5.47
N THR A 10 -2.13 -10.20 6.79
CA THR A 10 -3.14 -10.84 7.65
C THR A 10 -4.53 -10.32 7.34
N GLU A 11 -4.68 -9.00 7.22
CA GLU A 11 -5.96 -8.38 6.85
C GLU A 11 -6.43 -8.76 5.45
N LEU A 12 -5.53 -8.79 4.46
CA LEU A 12 -5.85 -9.28 3.11
C LEU A 12 -6.33 -10.74 3.11
N ARG A 13 -5.85 -11.56 4.05
CA ARG A 13 -6.32 -12.94 4.21
C ARG A 13 -7.71 -13.00 4.85
N ARG A 14 -8.02 -12.12 5.80
CA ARG A 14 -9.36 -12.00 6.40
C ARG A 14 -10.38 -11.52 5.36
N ARG A 15 -9.98 -10.55 4.53
CA ARG A 15 -10.80 -9.92 3.48
C ARG A 15 -10.74 -10.64 2.13
N LEU A 16 -10.38 -11.93 2.11
CA LEU A 16 -10.16 -12.67 0.86
C LEU A 16 -11.43 -12.70 -0.01
N HIS A 17 -12.60 -12.82 0.63
CA HIS A 17 -13.90 -12.98 -0.03
C HIS A 17 -14.64 -11.64 -0.23
N ASP A 18 -14.20 -10.56 0.41
CA ASP A 18 -14.79 -9.21 0.30
C ASP A 18 -14.71 -8.69 -1.15
N PRO A 19 -15.69 -7.93 -1.64
CA PRO A 19 -15.65 -7.41 -2.99
C PRO A 19 -14.44 -6.48 -3.22
N ILE A 20 -13.88 -6.52 -4.45
CA ILE A 20 -12.65 -5.79 -4.82
C ILE A 20 -12.70 -4.29 -4.45
N PRO A 21 -13.82 -3.56 -4.66
CA PRO A 21 -13.90 -2.14 -4.29
C PRO A 21 -13.74 -1.87 -2.79
N GLU A 22 -14.23 -2.75 -1.91
CA GLU A 22 -14.10 -2.59 -0.46
C GLU A 22 -12.65 -2.80 -0.03
N VAL A 23 -12.01 -3.88 -0.51
CA VAL A 23 -10.58 -4.13 -0.25
C VAL A 23 -9.72 -3.00 -0.81
N GLY A 24 -10.04 -2.51 -2.00
CA GLY A 24 -9.33 -1.38 -2.62
C GLY A 24 -9.45 -0.08 -1.83
N THR A 25 -10.64 0.22 -1.29
CA THR A 25 -10.86 1.40 -0.45
C THR A 25 -10.09 1.31 0.87
N TRP A 26 -10.08 0.14 1.50
CA TRP A 26 -9.28 -0.11 2.69
C TRP A 26 -7.77 0.02 2.41
N LEU A 27 -7.27 -0.58 1.32
CA LEU A 27 -5.87 -0.46 0.90
C LEU A 27 -5.47 0.98 0.63
N ARG A 28 -6.35 1.78 0.02
CA ARG A 28 -6.15 3.21 -0.22
C ARG A 28 -5.88 3.95 1.09
N SER A 29 -6.69 3.71 2.11
CA SER A 29 -6.55 4.34 3.43
C SER A 29 -5.26 3.93 4.13
N VAL A 30 -4.92 2.62 4.10
CA VAL A 30 -3.69 2.11 4.72
C VAL A 30 -2.44 2.68 4.05
N VAL A 31 -2.37 2.61 2.72
CA VAL A 31 -1.21 3.12 1.96
C VAL A 31 -1.14 4.63 2.06
N GLY A 32 -2.27 5.33 1.94
CA GLY A 32 -2.33 6.78 2.08
C GLY A 32 -1.85 7.27 3.46
N GLY A 33 -2.28 6.61 4.54
CA GLY A 33 -1.82 6.91 5.89
C GLY A 33 -0.31 6.68 6.06
N HIS A 34 0.20 5.56 5.54
CA HIS A 34 1.63 5.25 5.59
C HIS A 34 2.48 6.26 4.81
N LEU A 35 2.07 6.60 3.58
CA LEU A 35 2.75 7.60 2.75
C LEU A 35 2.72 8.99 3.41
N ARG A 36 1.60 9.36 4.05
CA ARG A 36 1.51 10.64 4.77
C ARG A 36 2.44 10.67 5.98
N TYR A 37 2.54 9.59 6.75
CA TYR A 37 3.40 9.56 7.92
C TYR A 37 4.90 9.54 7.56
N TYR A 38 5.28 8.73 6.57
CA TYR A 38 6.67 8.50 6.20
C TYR A 38 7.14 9.31 4.97
N GLY A 39 6.29 10.20 4.45
CA GLY A 39 6.51 11.04 3.26
C GLY A 39 7.52 12.17 3.46
N VAL A 40 8.69 11.87 4.01
CA VAL A 40 9.81 12.81 4.23
C VAL A 40 10.82 12.75 3.07
N PRO A 41 11.69 13.77 2.90
CA PRO A 41 12.68 13.76 1.83
C PRO A 41 13.68 12.60 2.03
N MET A 42 14.27 12.11 0.94
CA MET A 42 15.09 10.87 0.86
C MET A 42 14.39 9.52 1.15
N ASN A 43 13.12 9.50 1.61
CA ASN A 43 12.43 8.23 1.90
C ASN A 43 11.61 7.67 0.72
N SER A 44 11.67 8.31 -0.46
CA SER A 44 10.92 7.89 -1.64
C SER A 44 11.19 6.44 -2.11
N PRO A 45 12.42 5.87 -2.00
CA PRO A 45 12.65 4.48 -2.40
C PRO A 45 11.93 3.49 -1.48
N ALA A 46 11.96 3.72 -0.16
CA ALA A 46 11.30 2.85 0.80
C ALA A 46 9.78 2.89 0.67
N LEU A 47 9.21 4.08 0.41
CA LEU A 47 7.77 4.23 0.16
C LEU A 47 7.33 3.56 -1.15
N SER A 48 8.16 3.64 -2.19
CA SER A 48 7.92 2.95 -3.46
C SER A 48 7.95 1.43 -3.27
N MET A 49 8.93 0.94 -2.52
CA MET A 49 9.02 -0.48 -2.15
C MET A 49 7.79 -0.94 -1.37
N PHE A 50 7.33 -0.15 -0.39
CA PHE A 50 6.13 -0.47 0.38
C PHE A 50 4.89 -0.58 -0.52
N ARG A 51 4.65 0.42 -1.38
CA ARG A 51 3.54 0.41 -2.34
C ARG A 51 3.61 -0.82 -3.25
N PHE A 52 4.79 -1.16 -3.75
CA PHE A 52 5.00 -2.33 -4.59
C PHE A 52 4.68 -3.63 -3.85
N GLN A 53 5.19 -3.80 -2.62
CA GLN A 53 4.95 -4.99 -1.81
C GLN A 53 3.49 -5.16 -1.43
N VAL A 54 2.77 -4.07 -1.12
CA VAL A 54 1.32 -4.10 -0.89
C VAL A 54 0.57 -4.54 -2.15
N GLY A 55 0.94 -4.00 -3.31
CA GLY A 55 0.39 -4.43 -4.60
C GLY A 55 0.63 -5.92 -4.86
N TRP A 56 1.84 -6.41 -4.61
CA TRP A 56 2.18 -7.82 -4.79
C TRP A 56 1.39 -8.75 -3.84
N LEU A 57 1.24 -8.37 -2.57
CA LEU A 57 0.42 -9.11 -1.61
C LEU A 57 -1.05 -9.18 -2.04
N TRP A 58 -1.59 -8.07 -2.56
CA TRP A 58 -2.96 -8.03 -3.06
C TRP A 58 -3.15 -8.89 -4.32
N HIS A 59 -2.17 -8.88 -5.23
CA HIS A 59 -2.18 -9.76 -6.41
C HIS A 59 -2.19 -11.24 -6.00
N ARG A 60 -1.38 -11.61 -5.00
CA ARG A 60 -1.34 -12.97 -4.46
C ARG A 60 -2.67 -13.35 -3.80
N ALA A 61 -3.28 -12.44 -3.04
CA ALA A 61 -4.59 -12.68 -2.42
C ALA A 61 -5.69 -12.90 -3.48
N LEU A 62 -5.75 -12.03 -4.50
CA LEU A 62 -6.74 -12.16 -5.57
C LEU A 62 -6.51 -13.42 -6.43
N SER A 63 -5.25 -13.77 -6.70
CA SER A 63 -4.92 -14.99 -7.46
C SER A 63 -5.29 -16.26 -6.69
N ARG A 64 -5.25 -16.24 -5.35
CA ARG A 64 -5.73 -17.36 -4.52
C ARG A 64 -7.26 -17.48 -4.48
N ARG A 65 -7.96 -16.36 -4.62
CA ARG A 65 -9.43 -16.30 -4.59
C ARG A 65 -10.07 -16.60 -5.95
N SER A 66 -9.42 -16.22 -7.04
CA SER A 66 -9.98 -16.35 -8.39
C SER A 66 -10.07 -17.81 -8.83
N HIS A 67 -11.29 -18.28 -9.14
CA HIS A 67 -11.52 -19.61 -9.72
C HIS A 67 -10.81 -19.82 -11.07
N MET A 68 -10.56 -18.75 -11.83
CA MET A 68 -9.84 -18.79 -13.12
C MET A 68 -8.31 -18.75 -12.97
N GLY A 69 -7.77 -19.05 -11.78
CA GLY A 69 -6.38 -19.47 -11.60
C GLY A 69 -5.29 -18.39 -11.68
N ARG A 70 -5.52 -17.20 -12.26
CA ARG A 70 -4.54 -16.08 -12.26
C ARG A 70 -5.20 -14.74 -12.56
N VAL A 71 -4.84 -13.70 -11.82
CA VAL A 71 -5.16 -12.32 -12.19
C VAL A 71 -4.09 -11.83 -13.17
N LEU A 72 -4.50 -11.54 -14.41
CA LEU A 72 -3.63 -10.94 -15.42
C LEU A 72 -2.99 -9.65 -14.88
N TRP A 73 -1.71 -9.47 -15.17
CA TRP A 73 -0.97 -8.32 -14.67
C TRP A 73 -1.56 -6.99 -15.14
N ASP A 74 -2.12 -6.91 -16.34
CA ASP A 74 -2.83 -5.70 -16.82
C ASP A 74 -4.08 -5.37 -16.02
N ARG A 75 -4.82 -6.37 -15.55
CA ARG A 75 -5.94 -6.16 -14.62
C ARG A 75 -5.40 -5.68 -13.27
N MET A 76 -4.31 -6.27 -12.80
CA MET A 76 -3.69 -5.88 -11.54
C MET A 76 -3.17 -4.44 -11.58
N ARG A 77 -2.49 -4.03 -12.66
CA ARG A 77 -1.99 -2.67 -12.87
C ARG A 77 -3.12 -1.64 -12.76
N ARG A 78 -4.25 -1.89 -13.43
CA ARG A 78 -5.45 -1.05 -13.33
C ARG A 78 -5.99 -0.93 -11.90
N LEU A 79 -5.95 -2.02 -11.13
CA LEU A 79 -6.35 -1.99 -9.72
C LEU A 79 -5.35 -1.22 -8.85
N ILE A 80 -4.05 -1.39 -9.08
CA ILE A 80 -2.99 -0.68 -8.34
C ILE A 80 -3.06 0.83 -8.59
N GLU A 81 -3.24 1.24 -9.85
CA GLU A 81 -3.39 2.64 -10.24
C GLU A 81 -4.68 3.25 -9.69
N ARG A 82 -5.78 2.48 -9.72
CA ARG A 82 -7.08 2.95 -9.21
C ARG A 82 -7.12 3.11 -7.70
N TRP A 83 -6.49 2.21 -6.94
CA TRP A 83 -6.74 2.13 -5.49
C TRP A 83 -5.55 2.56 -4.64
N LEU A 84 -4.33 2.20 -5.02
CA LEU A 84 -3.17 2.59 -4.23
C LEU A 84 -2.80 4.04 -4.63
N PRO A 85 -2.61 4.98 -3.70
CA PRO A 85 -2.17 6.34 -4.01
C PRO A 85 -0.67 6.38 -4.37
N PRO A 86 -0.26 7.21 -5.35
CA PRO A 86 1.14 7.33 -5.75
C PRO A 86 1.99 7.86 -4.59
N VAL A 87 3.26 7.46 -4.56
CA VAL A 87 4.22 7.98 -3.57
C VAL A 87 4.40 9.48 -3.83
N ARG A 88 4.06 10.29 -2.82
CA ARG A 88 4.30 11.74 -2.83
C ARG A 88 5.14 12.09 -1.61
N ILE A 89 6.18 12.90 -1.82
CA ILE A 89 6.96 13.47 -0.73
C ILE A 89 6.13 14.65 -0.22
N CYS A 90 5.62 14.56 1.00
CA CYS A 90 4.63 15.48 1.54
C CYS A 90 5.17 16.38 2.66
N HIS A 91 6.32 16.06 3.25
CA HIS A 91 6.80 16.74 4.45
C HIS A 91 8.27 17.18 4.33
N PRO A 92 8.63 18.37 4.86
CA PRO A 92 10.01 18.67 5.21
C PRO A 92 10.49 17.74 6.34
N TYR A 93 11.81 17.64 6.55
CA TYR A 93 12.40 16.77 7.57
C TYR A 93 11.75 16.94 8.96
N PRO A 94 11.61 15.86 9.75
CA PRO A 94 10.99 15.89 11.07
C PRO A 94 11.62 16.92 12.03
N LEU A 95 12.91 17.23 11.89
CA LEU A 95 13.58 18.31 12.64
C LEU A 95 12.89 19.68 12.45
N ARG A 96 12.44 20.00 11.23
CA ARG A 96 11.62 21.20 10.95
C ARG A 96 10.16 21.06 11.35
N ARG A 97 9.63 19.83 11.41
CA ARG A 97 8.22 19.55 11.73
C ARG A 97 7.93 19.58 13.23
N LEU A 98 8.91 19.17 14.05
CA LEU A 98 8.79 19.07 15.50
C LEU A 98 9.37 20.29 16.24
N GLY A 99 9.93 21.27 15.52
CA GLY A 99 10.39 22.53 16.11
C GLY A 99 11.43 22.35 17.22
N VAL A 100 12.28 21.31 17.13
CA VAL A 100 13.38 21.16 18.09
C VAL A 100 14.53 22.03 17.60
N ILE A 101 14.54 23.26 18.10
CA ILE A 101 15.67 24.18 18.03
C ILE A 101 16.57 23.81 19.21
N THR A 102 17.78 23.33 18.93
CA THR A 102 18.85 23.21 19.93
C THR A 102 19.29 24.57 20.41
#